data_AF-A0A7J3VFG1-F1
#
_entry.id   AF-A0A7J3VFG1-F1
#
_cell.length_a   1.000
_cell.length_b   1.000
_cell.length_c   1.000
_cell.angle_alpha   90.00
_cell.angle_beta   90.00
_cell.angle_gamma   90.00
#
_symmetry.space_group_name_H-M   'P 1'
#
loop_
_entity.id
_entity.type
_entity.pdbx_description
1 polymer ?
#
loop_
_entity_poly.entity_id
_entity_poly.type
_entity_poly.pdbx_seq_one_letter_code
_entity_poly.pdbx_strand_id
1 'polypeptide(L)'
;MSNRGYSSIIHMVGLGGAGTNIVEHFMKDEKTLEMLDQGSTRLSMMAMDIADPDIKSLDETYNKILDQMRRKGVPQDRLSLIARSVKFPSAEAMFDFVQNKFEEHLRNEGIQIDEYNPWLPSTVAIPPLAGGAGRRRSLAKAIYNLNYYQLGIIKSFTNMFKDNALSSISSPIILLVFGLGGGTGSGMALDFARHLRQAVGSGVPIMALCVLPCPGDDPPAKGYSAFNGINE
;
A
#
# COMPACT_ATOMS: atom_id res chain seq x y z
N MET A 1 26.14 2.07 -32.42
CA MET A 1 26.40 2.09 -30.97
C MET A 1 25.15 1.54 -30.28
N SER A 2 25.25 0.36 -29.67
CA SER A 2 24.13 -0.30 -28.99
C SER A 2 23.79 0.46 -27.71
N ASN A 3 22.67 1.17 -27.70
CA ASN A 3 22.12 1.76 -26.48
C ASN A 3 21.66 0.59 -25.60
N ARG A 4 22.53 0.12 -24.70
CA ARG A 4 22.18 -0.84 -23.64
C ARG A 4 21.29 -0.11 -22.63
N GLY A 5 20.05 0.15 -23.00
CA GLY A 5 19.05 0.76 -22.14
C GLY A 5 18.40 -0.34 -21.31
N TYR A 6 18.91 -0.60 -20.11
CA TYR A 6 18.06 -1.17 -19.06
C TYR A 6 16.94 -0.16 -18.79
N SER A 7 15.84 -0.25 -19.55
CA SER A 7 14.63 0.51 -19.26
C SER A 7 14.02 -0.11 -18.01
N SER A 8 14.21 0.56 -16.87
CA SER A 8 13.50 0.20 -15.65
C SER A 8 12.21 1.02 -15.59
N ILE A 9 11.13 0.40 -15.12
CA ILE A 9 9.85 1.07 -14.95
C ILE A 9 9.44 1.06 -13.48
N ILE A 10 8.93 2.19 -13.01
CA ILE A 10 8.47 2.32 -11.62
C ILE A 10 6.98 1.99 -11.55
N HIS A 11 6.67 0.94 -10.81
CA HIS A 11 5.33 0.62 -10.33
C HIS A 11 5.16 1.20 -8.93
N MET A 12 3.97 1.67 -8.58
CA MET A 12 3.76 2.37 -7.31
C MET A 12 2.73 1.67 -6.44
N VAL A 13 3.02 1.61 -5.13
CA VAL A 13 2.07 1.21 -4.11
C VAL A 13 1.89 2.35 -3.11
N GLY A 14 0.69 2.90 -2.99
CA GLY A 14 0.33 3.90 -1.99
C GLY A 14 -0.35 3.26 -0.77
N LEU A 15 0.13 3.57 0.44
CA LEU A 15 -0.51 3.13 1.67
C LEU A 15 -1.01 4.32 2.51
N GLY A 16 -2.26 4.23 2.95
CA GLY A 16 -3.00 5.29 3.63
C GLY A 16 -3.26 6.51 2.74
N GLY A 17 -4.01 7.48 3.25
CA GLY A 17 -4.40 8.67 2.48
C GLY A 17 -3.24 9.38 1.79
N ALA A 18 -2.10 9.59 2.47
CA ALA A 18 -0.92 10.23 1.86
C ALA A 18 -0.36 9.43 0.67
N GLY A 19 -0.25 8.10 0.80
CA GLY A 19 0.22 7.24 -0.29
C GLY A 19 -0.76 7.22 -1.46
N THR A 20 -2.05 7.08 -1.17
CA THR A 20 -3.13 7.11 -2.17
C THR A 20 -3.12 8.41 -2.97
N ASN A 21 -2.99 9.56 -2.29
CA ASN A 21 -2.92 10.86 -2.93
C ASN A 21 -1.69 11.02 -3.83
N ILE A 22 -0.53 10.50 -3.44
CA ILE A 22 0.68 10.56 -4.28
C ILE A 22 0.53 9.67 -5.52
N VAL A 23 -0.04 8.47 -5.38
CA VAL A 23 -0.35 7.61 -6.54
C VAL A 23 -1.29 8.34 -7.50
N GLU A 24 -2.34 8.98 -6.98
CA GLU A 24 -3.28 9.76 -7.79
C GLU A 24 -2.59 10.90 -8.56
N HIS A 25 -1.74 11.67 -7.88
CA HIS A 25 -0.99 12.77 -8.52
C HIS A 25 0.00 12.24 -9.55
N PHE A 26 0.71 11.14 -9.26
CA PHE A 26 1.63 10.52 -10.20
C PHE A 26 0.93 10.11 -11.50
N MET A 27 -0.28 9.55 -11.41
CA MET A 27 -1.06 9.14 -12.59
C MET A 27 -1.57 10.33 -13.41
N LYS A 28 -1.84 11.47 -12.77
CA LYS A 28 -2.29 12.70 -13.44
C LYS A 28 -1.14 13.52 -14.06
N ASP A 29 0.09 13.25 -13.65
CA ASP A 29 1.25 14.02 -14.11
C ASP A 29 1.41 13.95 -15.63
N GLU A 30 1.69 15.10 -16.26
CA GLU A 30 1.79 15.22 -17.72
C GLU A 30 2.84 14.26 -18.30
N LYS A 31 3.98 14.08 -17.63
CA LYS A 31 5.04 13.18 -18.12
C LYS A 31 4.63 11.72 -18.01
N THR A 32 3.87 11.36 -16.96
CA THR A 32 3.31 10.01 -16.83
C THR A 32 2.34 9.72 -17.98
N LEU A 33 1.48 10.69 -18.32
CA LEU A 33 0.55 10.56 -19.43
C LEU A 33 1.27 10.51 -20.79
N GLU A 34 2.28 11.34 -21.02
CA GLU A 34 3.12 11.30 -22.23
C GLU A 34 3.83 9.95 -22.38
N MET A 35 4.34 9.38 -21.28
CA MET A 35 4.97 8.06 -21.27
C MET A 35 3.99 6.94 -21.64
N LEU A 36 2.74 7.03 -21.18
CA LEU A 36 1.68 6.09 -21.53
C LEU A 36 1.26 6.23 -23.00
N ASP A 37 1.25 7.45 -23.53
CA ASP A 37 0.89 7.75 -24.92
C ASP A 37 1.96 7.22 -25.91
N GLN A 38 3.24 7.51 -25.65
CA GLN A 38 4.32 7.35 -26.63
C GLN A 38 5.08 6.01 -26.57
N GLY A 39 4.91 5.23 -25.48
CA GLY A 39 5.73 4.05 -25.20
C GLY A 39 4.99 2.70 -25.28
N SER A 40 5.73 1.60 -25.14
CA SER A 40 5.17 0.28 -24.77
C SER A 40 5.06 0.10 -23.25
N THR A 41 5.20 1.20 -22.51
CA THR A 41 5.25 1.21 -21.06
C THR A 41 3.94 0.71 -20.46
N ARG A 42 4.07 -0.21 -19.49
CA ARG A 42 2.97 -0.66 -18.65
C ARG A 42 3.23 -0.24 -17.21
N LEU A 43 2.26 0.43 -16.64
CA LEU A 43 2.26 0.90 -15.27
C LEU A 43 1.28 0.07 -14.44
N SER A 44 1.74 -0.35 -13.27
CA SER A 44 0.92 -1.04 -12.28
C SER A 44 0.91 -0.19 -11.02
N MET A 45 -0.29 0.17 -10.59
CA MET A 45 -0.55 1.02 -9.44
C MET A 45 -1.40 0.25 -8.45
N MET A 46 -1.08 0.39 -7.17
CA MET A 46 -1.87 -0.15 -6.08
C MET A 46 -2.03 0.92 -5.01
N ALA A 47 -3.22 1.00 -4.41
CA ALA A 47 -3.47 1.88 -3.30
C ALA A 47 -4.34 1.16 -2.26
N MET A 48 -3.96 1.27 -0.99
CA MET A 48 -4.73 0.74 0.12
C MET A 48 -4.86 1.77 1.22
N ASP A 49 -6.08 2.02 1.64
CA ASP A 49 -6.38 2.84 2.81
C ASP A 49 -7.52 2.21 3.61
N ILE A 50 -7.66 2.61 4.86
CA ILE A 50 -8.83 2.30 5.69
C ILE A 50 -9.95 3.30 5.39
N ALA A 51 -9.60 4.55 5.05
CA ALA A 51 -10.58 5.56 4.65
C ALA A 51 -11.05 5.34 3.22
N ASP A 52 -12.33 5.61 2.97
CA ASP A 52 -12.94 5.48 1.62
C ASP A 52 -12.75 6.69 0.69
N PRO A 53 -12.72 7.96 1.16
CA PRO A 53 -12.70 9.12 0.27
C PRO A 53 -11.53 9.16 -0.72
N ASP A 54 -10.29 8.94 -0.25
CA ASP A 54 -9.10 8.97 -1.10
C ASP A 54 -9.11 7.85 -2.15
N ILE A 55 -9.59 6.66 -1.78
CA ILE A 55 -9.72 5.52 -2.69
C ILE A 55 -10.74 5.83 -3.79
N LYS A 56 -11.90 6.41 -3.43
CA LYS A 56 -12.92 6.82 -4.40
C LYS A 56 -12.40 7.88 -5.37
N SER A 57 -11.69 8.89 -4.86
CA SER A 57 -11.05 9.93 -5.68
C SER A 57 -10.08 9.33 -6.70
N LEU A 58 -9.22 8.41 -6.25
CA LEU A 58 -8.27 7.71 -7.10
C LEU A 58 -8.96 6.86 -8.19
N ASP A 59 -10.01 6.11 -7.84
CA ASP A 59 -10.80 5.33 -8.81
C ASP A 59 -11.46 6.22 -9.87
N GLU A 60 -12.05 7.35 -9.47
CA GLU A 60 -12.63 8.33 -10.41
C GLU A 60 -11.57 8.91 -11.36
N THR A 61 -10.40 9.25 -10.83
CA THR A 61 -9.26 9.72 -11.62
C THR A 61 -8.80 8.68 -12.62
N TYR A 62 -8.63 7.43 -12.19
CA TYR A 62 -8.23 6.34 -13.07
C TYR A 62 -9.20 6.16 -14.24
N ASN A 63 -10.50 6.15 -13.97
CA ASN A 63 -11.52 6.05 -15.02
C ASN A 63 -11.45 7.20 -16.02
N LYS A 64 -11.23 8.44 -15.55
CA LYS A 64 -11.03 9.61 -16.44
C LYS A 64 -9.80 9.43 -17.33
N ILE A 65 -8.68 8.92 -16.78
CA ILE A 65 -7.47 8.65 -17.55
C ILE A 65 -7.72 7.56 -18.60
N LEU A 66 -8.40 6.46 -18.24
CA LEU A 66 -8.74 5.39 -19.17
C LEU A 66 -9.61 5.88 -20.34
N ASP A 67 -10.55 6.80 -20.07
CA ASP A 67 -11.38 7.43 -21.10
C ASP A 67 -10.55 8.32 -22.04
N GLN A 68 -9.59 9.08 -21.49
CA GLN A 68 -8.67 9.89 -22.30
C GLN A 68 -7.76 9.00 -23.17
N MET A 69 -7.19 7.94 -22.60
CA MET A 69 -6.40 6.94 -23.32
C MET A 69 -7.21 6.34 -24.47
N ARG A 70 -8.47 5.96 -24.22
CA ARG A 70 -9.38 5.43 -25.25
C ARG A 70 -9.59 6.41 -26.40
N ARG A 71 -9.82 7.69 -26.10
CA ARG A 71 -10.01 8.74 -27.13
C ARG A 71 -8.76 8.96 -27.97
N LYS A 72 -7.57 8.77 -27.40
CA LYS A 72 -6.27 8.87 -28.08
C LYS A 72 -5.84 7.57 -28.79
N GLY A 73 -6.61 6.48 -28.68
CA GLY A 73 -6.24 5.17 -29.22
C GLY A 73 -5.13 4.45 -28.45
N VAL A 74 -4.87 4.85 -27.20
CA VAL A 74 -3.88 4.23 -26.33
C VAL A 74 -4.50 2.98 -25.67
N PRO A 75 -3.84 1.80 -25.73
CA PRO A 75 -4.32 0.59 -25.08
C PRO A 75 -4.50 0.76 -23.57
N GLN A 76 -5.68 0.40 -23.05
CA GLN A 76 -6.02 0.57 -21.63
C GLN A 76 -5.23 -0.38 -20.71
N ASP A 77 -4.70 -1.49 -21.23
CA ASP A 77 -3.83 -2.44 -20.50
C ASP A 77 -2.45 -1.85 -20.16
N ARG A 78 -2.12 -0.64 -20.64
CA ARG A 78 -0.90 0.07 -20.26
C ARG A 78 -0.94 0.66 -18.86
N LEU A 79 -2.12 0.78 -18.25
CA LEU A 79 -2.26 1.27 -16.89
C LEU A 79 -3.23 0.37 -16.14
N SER A 80 -2.76 -0.27 -15.07
CA SER A 80 -3.61 -1.04 -14.16
C SER A 80 -3.62 -0.39 -12.78
N LEU A 81 -4.81 -0.32 -12.16
CA LEU A 81 -4.98 0.16 -10.80
C LEU A 81 -5.69 -0.88 -9.94
N ILE A 82 -5.17 -1.10 -8.73
CA ILE A 82 -5.85 -1.79 -7.63
C ILE A 82 -5.99 -0.81 -6.47
N ALA A 83 -7.12 -0.09 -6.39
CA ALA A 83 -7.42 0.80 -5.27
C ALA A 83 -8.48 0.18 -4.36
N ARG A 84 -8.16 -0.04 -3.07
CA ARG A 84 -9.03 -0.77 -2.16
C ARG A 84 -9.05 -0.18 -0.77
N SER A 85 -10.27 0.01 -0.26
CA SER A 85 -10.49 0.25 1.16
C SER A 85 -10.40 -1.06 1.94
N VAL A 86 -9.53 -1.11 2.95
CA VAL A 86 -9.35 -2.29 3.82
C VAL A 86 -10.14 -2.08 5.11
N LYS A 87 -11.10 -2.97 5.35
CA LYS A 87 -11.97 -2.95 6.52
C LYS A 87 -11.85 -4.28 7.27
N PHE A 88 -12.45 -4.37 8.45
CA PHE A 88 -12.55 -5.60 9.22
C PHE A 88 -14.02 -5.91 9.51
N PRO A 89 -14.40 -7.20 9.65
CA PRO A 89 -15.80 -7.59 9.79
C PRO A 89 -16.40 -7.18 11.14
N SER A 90 -15.66 -7.34 12.24
CA SER A 90 -16.08 -6.91 13.57
C SER A 90 -14.88 -6.67 14.50
N ALA A 91 -15.08 -5.87 15.54
CA ALA A 91 -14.05 -5.57 16.53
C ALA A 91 -13.54 -6.85 17.22
N GLU A 92 -14.47 -7.73 17.56
CA GLU A 92 -14.23 -9.01 18.23
C GLU A 92 -13.36 -9.91 17.36
N ALA A 93 -13.67 -10.03 16.06
CA ALA A 93 -12.88 -10.82 15.13
C ALA A 93 -11.43 -10.31 15.01
N MET A 94 -11.25 -8.99 15.02
CA MET A 94 -9.92 -8.38 14.99
C MET A 94 -9.15 -8.63 16.29
N PHE A 95 -9.78 -8.45 17.45
CA PHE A 95 -9.12 -8.70 18.74
C PHE A 95 -8.79 -10.18 18.92
N ASP A 96 -9.71 -11.08 18.60
CA ASP A 96 -9.47 -12.54 18.63
C ASP A 96 -8.27 -12.91 17.74
N PHE A 97 -8.19 -12.36 16.54
CA PHE A 97 -7.07 -12.60 15.63
C PHE A 97 -5.73 -12.17 16.24
N VAL A 98 -5.65 -10.93 16.75
CA VAL A 98 -4.40 -10.41 17.33
C VAL A 98 -3.99 -11.17 18.58
N GLN A 99 -4.96 -11.54 19.42
CA GLN A 99 -4.69 -12.18 20.71
C GLN A 99 -4.35 -13.67 20.55
N ASN A 100 -5.05 -14.38 19.66
CA ASN A 100 -5.05 -15.85 19.66
C ASN A 100 -4.51 -16.51 18.39
N LYS A 101 -4.40 -15.79 17.26
CA LYS A 101 -4.08 -16.41 15.95
C LYS A 101 -2.82 -15.87 15.29
N PHE A 102 -2.47 -14.61 15.54
CA PHE A 102 -1.37 -13.96 14.85
C PHE A 102 -0.01 -14.62 15.12
N GLU A 103 0.24 -15.08 16.34
CA GLU A 103 1.49 -15.79 16.68
C GLU A 103 1.70 -17.03 15.82
N GLU A 104 0.65 -17.83 15.62
CA GLU A 104 0.71 -19.04 14.78
C GLU A 104 1.13 -18.69 13.35
N HIS A 105 0.57 -17.61 12.79
CA HIS A 105 0.95 -17.14 11.46
C HIS A 105 2.41 -16.71 11.38
N LEU A 106 2.93 -15.99 12.37
CA LEU A 106 4.34 -15.59 12.40
C LEU A 106 5.27 -16.81 12.51
N ARG A 107 4.94 -17.78 13.37
CA ARG A 107 5.70 -19.03 13.48
C ARG A 107 5.71 -19.83 12.18
N ASN A 108 4.57 -19.88 11.49
CA ASN A 108 4.45 -20.52 10.17
C ASN A 108 5.30 -19.85 9.09
N GLU A 109 5.66 -18.57 9.25
CA GLU A 109 6.60 -17.85 8.40
C GLU A 109 8.07 -18.02 8.82
N GLY A 110 8.33 -18.82 9.85
CA GLY A 110 9.68 -19.08 10.37
C GLY A 110 10.20 -18.01 11.33
N ILE A 111 9.36 -17.06 11.78
CA ILE A 111 9.73 -16.07 12.78
C ILE A 111 9.84 -16.76 14.14
N GLN A 112 11.03 -16.70 14.74
CA GLN A 112 11.28 -17.22 16.08
C GLN A 112 10.72 -16.24 17.10
N ILE A 113 9.78 -16.71 17.93
CA ILE A 113 9.14 -15.92 18.98
C ILE A 113 9.34 -16.68 20.29
N ASP A 114 10.01 -16.04 21.25
CA ASP A 114 10.21 -16.59 22.59
C ASP A 114 8.93 -16.41 23.42
N GLU A 115 8.44 -15.18 23.53
CA GLU A 115 7.19 -14.84 24.21
C GLU A 115 6.37 -13.88 23.34
N TYR A 116 5.14 -14.28 22.99
CA TYR A 116 4.25 -13.44 22.20
C TYR A 116 3.45 -12.51 23.11
N ASN A 117 3.57 -11.21 22.87
CA ASN A 117 2.81 -10.19 23.58
C ASN A 117 1.93 -9.39 22.60
N PRO A 118 0.61 -9.58 22.60
CA PRO A 118 -0.31 -8.89 21.71
C PRO A 118 -0.22 -7.36 21.83
N TRP A 119 0.08 -6.67 20.72
CA TRP A 119 0.28 -5.21 20.72
C TRP A 119 -1.02 -4.40 20.80
N LEU A 120 -2.18 -5.04 20.58
CA LEU A 120 -3.48 -4.40 20.58
C LEU A 120 -4.37 -4.99 21.70
N PRO A 121 -4.53 -4.27 22.82
CA PRO A 121 -5.44 -4.68 23.88
C PRO A 121 -6.90 -4.68 23.42
N SER A 122 -7.68 -5.65 23.90
CA SER A 122 -9.12 -5.77 23.60
C SER A 122 -9.99 -4.64 24.18
N THR A 123 -9.44 -3.83 25.09
CA THR A 123 -10.11 -2.68 25.71
C THR A 123 -9.99 -1.39 24.91
N VAL A 124 -9.26 -1.39 23.79
CA VAL A 124 -9.07 -0.20 22.96
C VAL A 124 -10.35 0.15 22.21
N ALA A 125 -10.92 1.33 22.49
CA ALA A 125 -12.09 1.83 21.76
C ALA A 125 -11.75 2.11 20.28
N ILE A 126 -12.50 1.52 19.34
CA ILE A 126 -12.25 1.72 17.91
C ILE A 126 -12.81 3.08 17.46
N PRO A 127 -12.00 3.97 16.86
CA PRO A 127 -12.48 5.26 16.35
C PRO A 127 -13.34 5.08 15.09
N PRO A 128 -14.16 6.08 14.72
CA PRO A 128 -14.82 6.10 13.42
C PRO A 128 -13.79 6.00 12.29
N LEU A 129 -13.94 5.00 11.41
CA LEU A 129 -12.95 4.70 10.36
C LEU A 129 -13.02 5.63 9.13
N ALA A 130 -13.93 6.62 9.15
CA ALA A 130 -14.14 7.54 8.02
C ALA A 130 -12.88 8.35 7.68
N GLY A 131 -12.04 8.66 8.67
CA GLY A 131 -10.72 9.30 8.51
C GLY A 131 -9.55 8.32 8.63
N GLY A 132 -9.78 7.02 8.41
CA GLY A 132 -8.77 5.96 8.55
C GLY A 132 -8.65 5.44 9.98
N ALA A 133 -7.47 4.94 10.35
CA ALA A 133 -7.24 4.35 11.69
C ALA A 133 -7.16 5.37 12.85
N GLY A 134 -7.60 6.62 12.66
CA GLY A 134 -7.56 7.66 13.71
C GLY A 134 -6.16 7.89 14.28
N ARG A 135 -5.13 7.86 13.43
CA ARG A 135 -3.69 7.95 13.80
C ARG A 135 -3.19 6.80 14.71
N ARG A 136 -3.92 5.69 14.82
CA ARG A 136 -3.53 4.50 15.60
C ARG A 136 -2.89 3.44 14.70
N ARG A 137 -1.55 3.38 14.70
CA ARG A 137 -0.80 2.40 13.88
C ARG A 137 -1.08 0.96 14.29
N SER A 138 -1.18 0.70 15.58
CA SER A 138 -1.53 -0.62 16.12
C SER A 138 -2.84 -1.17 15.54
N LEU A 139 -3.84 -0.30 15.38
CA LEU A 139 -5.11 -0.65 14.77
C LEU A 139 -4.96 -0.91 13.27
N ALA A 140 -4.25 -0.05 12.54
CA ALA A 140 -3.99 -0.24 11.12
C ALA A 140 -3.24 -1.57 10.84
N LYS A 141 -2.25 -1.88 11.67
CA LYS A 141 -1.50 -3.14 11.65
C LYS A 141 -2.42 -4.35 11.86
N ALA A 142 -3.32 -4.28 12.84
CA ALA A 142 -4.28 -5.36 13.10
C ALA A 142 -5.23 -5.57 11.92
N ILE A 143 -5.78 -4.49 11.37
CA ILE A 143 -6.67 -4.52 10.21
C ILE A 143 -5.94 -5.14 9.00
N TYR A 144 -4.71 -4.69 8.74
CA TYR A 144 -3.89 -5.23 7.66
C TYR A 144 -3.65 -6.73 7.81
N ASN A 145 -3.12 -7.16 8.96
CA ASN A 145 -2.72 -8.54 9.18
C ASN A 145 -3.93 -9.49 9.18
N LEU A 146 -5.08 -9.07 9.75
CA LEU A 146 -6.32 -9.83 9.65
C LEU A 146 -6.73 -10.06 8.19
N ASN A 147 -6.65 -9.00 7.37
CA ASN A 147 -7.00 -9.07 5.96
C ASN A 147 -6.01 -9.86 5.11
N TYR A 148 -4.74 -9.89 5.50
CA TYR A 148 -3.71 -10.65 4.81
C TYR A 148 -3.77 -12.15 5.16
N TYR A 149 -3.76 -12.48 6.45
CA TYR A 149 -3.66 -13.87 6.91
C TYR A 149 -4.98 -14.61 6.93
N GLN A 150 -6.02 -14.03 7.55
CA GLN A 150 -7.28 -14.74 7.79
C GLN A 150 -8.26 -14.58 6.64
N LEU A 151 -8.38 -13.38 6.06
CA LEU A 151 -9.32 -13.12 4.96
C LEU A 151 -8.71 -13.36 3.57
N GLY A 152 -7.37 -13.34 3.45
CA GLY A 152 -6.66 -13.54 2.18
C GLY A 152 -6.85 -12.43 1.14
N ILE A 153 -7.55 -11.35 1.48
CA ILE A 153 -7.94 -10.26 0.58
C ILE A 153 -6.69 -9.50 0.09
N ILE A 154 -5.85 -9.05 1.02
CA ILE A 154 -4.63 -8.30 0.66
C ILE A 154 -3.63 -9.20 -0.07
N LYS A 155 -3.55 -10.49 0.29
CA LYS A 155 -2.70 -11.46 -0.41
C LYS A 155 -3.11 -11.60 -1.87
N SER A 156 -4.41 -11.67 -2.15
CA SER A 156 -4.96 -11.67 -3.52
C SER A 156 -4.58 -10.40 -4.29
N PHE A 157 -4.78 -9.21 -3.69
CA PHE A 157 -4.43 -7.94 -4.32
C PHE A 157 -2.93 -7.80 -4.60
N THR A 158 -2.08 -8.26 -3.67
CA THR A 158 -0.62 -8.26 -3.81
C THR A 158 -0.18 -9.15 -4.97
N ASN A 159 -0.79 -10.33 -5.11
CA ASN A 159 -0.52 -11.23 -6.24
C ASN A 159 -0.94 -10.63 -7.58
N MET A 160 -2.15 -10.04 -7.67
CA MET A 160 -2.58 -9.37 -8.89
C MET A 160 -1.67 -8.19 -9.26
N PHE A 161 -1.26 -7.38 -8.28
CA PHE A 161 -0.31 -6.29 -8.49
C PHE A 161 1.03 -6.81 -9.02
N LYS A 162 1.57 -7.86 -8.40
CA LYS A 162 2.80 -8.53 -8.84
C LYS A 162 2.67 -9.01 -10.28
N ASP A 163 1.60 -9.75 -10.61
CA ASP A 163 1.43 -10.31 -11.94
C ASP A 163 1.39 -9.19 -13.01
N ASN A 164 0.72 -8.07 -12.72
CA ASN A 164 0.71 -6.90 -13.59
C ASN A 164 2.10 -6.24 -13.69
N ALA A 165 2.79 -6.02 -12.56
CA ALA A 165 4.10 -5.38 -12.53
C ALA A 165 5.16 -6.21 -13.27
N LEU A 166 5.14 -7.54 -13.11
CA LEU A 166 6.09 -8.45 -13.74
C LEU A 166 5.76 -8.76 -15.21
N SER A 167 4.56 -8.41 -15.69
CA SER A 167 4.17 -8.56 -17.10
C SER A 167 4.85 -7.53 -18.03
N SER A 168 5.51 -6.52 -17.47
CA SER A 168 6.22 -5.51 -18.23
C SER A 168 7.51 -6.08 -18.85
N ILE A 169 7.83 -5.64 -20.06
CA ILE A 169 9.11 -5.98 -20.72
C ILE A 169 10.28 -5.26 -20.02
N SER A 170 10.02 -4.10 -19.43
CA SER A 170 10.99 -3.32 -18.68
C SER A 170 11.22 -3.91 -17.29
N SER A 171 12.44 -3.78 -16.76
CA SER A 171 12.76 -4.26 -15.42
C SER A 171 11.92 -3.50 -14.37
N PRO A 172 11.14 -4.20 -13.53
CA PRO A 172 10.24 -3.54 -12.61
C PRO A 172 11.00 -3.03 -11.37
N ILE A 173 10.66 -1.83 -10.94
CA ILE A 173 11.02 -1.27 -9.64
C ILE A 173 9.71 -0.95 -8.93
N ILE A 174 9.56 -1.38 -7.67
CA ILE A 174 8.35 -1.09 -6.90
C ILE A 174 8.66 0.02 -5.90
N LEU A 175 7.95 1.14 -6.02
CA LEU A 175 8.01 2.26 -5.09
C LEU A 175 6.83 2.19 -4.12
N LEU A 176 7.12 1.90 -2.86
CA LEU A 176 6.17 1.95 -1.76
C LEU A 176 6.11 3.37 -1.18
N VAL A 177 4.94 3.98 -1.18
CA VAL A 177 4.73 5.37 -0.76
C VAL A 177 3.77 5.44 0.42
N PHE A 178 4.17 6.10 1.49
CA PHE A 178 3.33 6.28 2.67
C PHE A 178 3.75 7.51 3.50
N GLY A 179 2.84 8.00 4.33
CA GLY A 179 3.15 9.05 5.31
C GLY A 179 3.61 8.47 6.65
N LEU A 180 4.75 8.95 7.16
CA LEU A 180 5.33 8.47 8.42
C LEU A 180 4.51 8.90 9.64
N GLY A 181 4.00 10.14 9.64
CA GLY A 181 3.11 10.67 10.68
C GLY A 181 1.66 10.15 10.57
N GLY A 182 1.36 9.31 9.58
CA GLY A 182 0.05 8.69 9.39
C GLY A 182 -0.28 7.66 10.46
N GLY A 183 -1.56 7.25 10.51
CA GLY A 183 -1.99 6.06 11.26
C GLY A 183 -2.00 4.83 10.37
N THR A 184 -2.70 4.94 9.22
CA THR A 184 -2.88 3.84 8.28
C THR A 184 -1.58 3.47 7.57
N GLY A 185 -1.03 4.37 6.75
CA GLY A 185 0.09 4.06 5.87
C GLY A 185 1.31 3.50 6.60
N SER A 186 1.82 4.22 7.60
CA SER A 186 2.93 3.75 8.42
C SER A 186 2.62 2.49 9.24
N GLY A 187 1.37 2.25 9.64
CA GLY A 187 0.99 1.05 10.40
C GLY A 187 0.86 -0.20 9.52
N MET A 188 0.79 -0.05 8.20
CA MET A 188 0.74 -1.15 7.23
C MET A 188 2.08 -1.35 6.51
N ALA A 189 2.95 -0.34 6.49
CA ALA A 189 4.09 -0.27 5.56
C ALA A 189 5.08 -1.42 5.68
N LEU A 190 5.52 -1.77 6.89
CA LEU A 190 6.57 -2.78 7.08
C LEU A 190 6.04 -4.20 6.84
N ASP A 191 4.87 -4.55 7.39
CA ASP A 191 4.22 -5.83 7.10
C ASP A 191 3.90 -5.97 5.61
N PHE A 192 3.41 -4.91 4.96
CA PHE A 192 3.19 -4.92 3.52
C PHE A 192 4.48 -5.09 2.73
N ALA A 193 5.55 -4.39 3.08
CA ALA A 193 6.84 -4.52 2.41
C ALA A 193 7.40 -5.95 2.52
N ARG A 194 7.27 -6.57 3.71
CA ARG A 194 7.68 -7.96 3.95
C ARG A 194 6.86 -8.94 3.09
N HIS A 195 5.54 -8.83 3.08
CA HIS A 195 4.67 -9.68 2.27
C HIS A 195 4.85 -9.46 0.78
N LEU A 196 5.06 -8.22 0.35
CA LEU A 196 5.38 -7.89 -1.02
C LEU A 196 6.70 -8.54 -1.41
N ARG A 197 7.75 -8.47 -0.58
CA ARG A 197 9.03 -9.14 -0.82
C ARG A 197 8.88 -10.65 -0.98
N GLN A 198 8.06 -11.29 -0.15
CA GLN A 198 7.75 -12.72 -0.29
C GLN A 198 7.06 -13.03 -1.62
N ALA A 199 6.13 -12.16 -2.06
CA ALA A 199 5.39 -12.35 -3.29
C ALA A 199 6.23 -12.12 -4.56
N VAL A 200 7.06 -11.07 -4.60
CA VAL A 200 7.82 -10.66 -5.80
C VAL A 200 9.22 -11.30 -5.90
N GLY A 201 9.71 -11.93 -4.83
CA GLY A 201 11.04 -12.53 -4.77
C GLY A 201 12.17 -11.50 -4.60
N SER A 202 13.43 -11.93 -4.48
CA SER A 202 14.58 -11.05 -4.18
C SER A 202 15.08 -10.22 -5.37
N GLY A 203 14.69 -10.56 -6.61
CA GLY A 203 15.19 -9.92 -7.83
C GLY A 203 14.60 -8.55 -8.15
N VAL A 204 13.48 -8.16 -7.52
CA VAL A 204 12.79 -6.89 -7.78
C VAL A 204 13.19 -5.85 -6.73
N PRO A 205 13.76 -4.70 -7.11
CA PRO A 205 14.00 -3.61 -6.17
C PRO A 205 12.68 -3.09 -5.57
N ILE A 206 12.60 -3.05 -4.24
CA ILE A 206 11.51 -2.41 -3.50
C ILE A 206 12.13 -1.21 -2.80
N MET A 207 11.66 0.00 -3.12
CA MET A 207 12.10 1.24 -2.51
C MET A 207 10.94 1.86 -1.73
N ALA A 208 11.23 2.45 -0.58
CA ALA A 208 10.25 3.21 0.18
C ALA A 208 10.46 4.71 -0.02
N LEU A 209 9.40 5.43 -0.37
CA LEU A 209 9.34 6.89 -0.31
C LEU A 209 8.41 7.29 0.82
N CYS A 210 8.98 7.88 1.85
CA CYS A 210 8.28 8.17 3.08
C CYS A 210 8.10 9.69 3.24
N VAL A 211 6.86 10.14 3.44
CA VAL A 211 6.57 11.55 3.71
C VAL A 211 6.70 11.80 5.21
N LEU A 212 7.68 12.62 5.59
CA LEU A 212 7.91 13.00 6.98
C LEU A 212 6.81 13.96 7.47
N PRO A 213 6.44 13.90 8.76
CA PRO A 213 5.50 14.87 9.31
C PRO A 213 6.10 16.27 9.33
N CYS A 214 5.23 17.27 9.28
CA CYS A 214 5.57 18.68 9.25
C CYS A 214 4.82 19.46 10.34
N PRO A 215 5.23 20.72 10.63
CA PRO A 215 4.54 21.58 11.60
C PRO A 215 3.07 21.87 11.30
N GLY A 216 2.62 21.67 10.04
CA GLY A 216 1.22 21.83 9.64
C GLY A 216 0.31 20.66 10.00
N ASP A 217 0.87 19.50 10.39
CA ASP A 217 0.06 18.31 10.68
C ASP A 217 -0.74 18.41 12.00
N ASP A 218 -1.61 17.44 12.26
CA ASP A 218 -2.25 17.32 13.57
C ASP A 218 -1.20 17.01 14.66
N PRO A 219 -1.37 17.48 15.92
CA PRO A 219 -0.43 17.20 17.00
C PRO A 219 -0.06 15.70 17.17
N PRO A 220 -0.97 14.72 17.05
CA PRO A 220 -0.62 13.30 17.14
C PRO A 220 0.30 12.78 16.03
N ALA A 221 0.33 13.45 14.88
CA ALA A 221 1.17 13.08 13.74
C ALA A 221 2.61 13.64 13.84
N LYS A 222 2.88 14.52 14.82
CA LYS A 222 4.16 15.22 15.00
C LYS A 222 5.09 14.53 16.00
N GLY A 223 6.36 14.91 15.91
CA GLY A 223 7.38 14.60 16.92
C GLY A 223 7.69 13.11 17.00
N TYR A 224 7.80 12.59 18.22
CA TYR A 224 8.24 11.22 18.50
C TYR A 224 7.31 10.15 17.90
N SER A 225 6.08 10.51 17.49
CA SER A 225 5.17 9.54 16.90
C SER A 225 5.71 8.98 15.58
N ALA A 226 6.51 9.74 14.82
CA ALA A 226 7.16 9.24 13.60
C ALA A 226 8.21 8.15 13.86
N PHE A 227 8.90 8.21 15.00
CA PHE A 227 9.91 7.23 15.39
C PHE A 227 9.29 5.83 15.53
N ASN A 228 8.09 5.74 16.10
CA ASN A 228 7.35 4.47 16.22
C ASN A 228 6.91 3.88 14.87
N GLY A 229 6.97 4.63 13.78
CA GLY A 229 6.73 4.10 12.43
C GLY A 229 7.97 3.48 11.77
N ILE A 230 9.16 3.69 12.35
CA ILE A 230 10.44 3.15 11.87
C ILE A 230 10.94 2.05 12.81
N ASN A 231 10.70 2.20 14.12
CA ASN A 231 11.11 1.26 15.16
C ASN A 231 9.96 0.28 15.45
N GLU A 232 9.79 -0.72 14.58
CA GLU A 232 8.77 -1.77 14.66
C GLU A 232 9.38 -3.17 14.84
#